data_AF-A0A6N6N0K4-F1
#
_entry.id   AF-A0A6N6N0K4-F1
#
_cell.length_a   1.000
_cell.length_b   1.000
_cell.length_c   1.000
_cell.angle_alpha   90.00
_cell.angle_beta   90.00
_cell.angle_gamma   90.00
#
_symmetry.space_group_name_H-M   'P 1'
#
loop_
_entity.id
_entity.type
_entity.pdbx_description
1 polymer ?
#
loop_
_entity_poly.entity_id
_entity_poly.type
_entity_poly.pdbx_seq_one_letter_code
_entity_poly.pdbx_strand_id
1 'polypeptide(L)'
;MSNDNERFCQRLDEHHQWPCPYMFKFIVPTEKLNDFKTLFPDEELALRESRTGKYTSVTMETTMCSSQSVMEVYEKAAQIPGIMSL
;
A
#
# COMPACT_ATOMS: atom_id res chain seq x y z
N MET A 1 20.23 1.19 -2.94
CA MET A 1 18.88 1.59 -3.40
C MET A 1 18.82 1.28 -4.89
N SER A 2 17.83 0.52 -5.33
CA SER A 2 17.70 0.11 -6.73
C SER A 2 17.18 1.29 -7.56
N ASN A 3 17.71 1.48 -8.79
CA ASN A 3 17.32 2.56 -9.71
C ASN A 3 15.79 2.68 -9.93
N ASP A 4 15.04 1.59 -9.78
CA ASP A 4 13.59 1.56 -9.96
C ASP A 4 12.82 2.37 -8.91
N ASN A 5 13.26 2.34 -7.64
CA ASN A 5 12.61 3.08 -6.55
C ASN A 5 12.78 4.60 -6.74
N GLU A 6 13.99 5.03 -7.13
CA GLU A 6 14.28 6.44 -7.40
C GLU A 6 13.42 6.97 -8.55
N ARG A 7 13.31 6.20 -9.63
CA ARG A 7 12.48 6.58 -10.78
C ARG A 7 10.98 6.61 -10.44
N PHE A 8 10.52 5.76 -9.53
CA PHE A 8 9.14 5.79 -9.06
C PHE A 8 8.88 7.01 -8.17
N CYS A 9 9.78 7.32 -7.23
CA CYS A 9 9.67 8.51 -6.38
C CYS A 9 9.63 9.79 -7.22
N GLN A 10 10.51 9.92 -8.21
CA GLN A 10 10.50 11.06 -9.13
C GLN A 10 9.14 11.23 -9.83
N ARG A 11 8.56 10.14 -10.36
CA ARG A 11 7.22 10.21 -10.97
C ARG A 11 6.15 10.63 -9.97
N LEU A 12 6.23 10.16 -8.74
CA LEU A 12 5.29 10.59 -7.70
C LEU A 12 5.41 12.10 -7.44
N ASP A 13 6.64 12.61 -7.29
CA ASP A 13 6.91 14.02 -7.03
C ASP A 13 6.58 14.94 -8.21
N GLU A 14 6.65 14.45 -9.44
CA GLU A 14 6.22 15.18 -10.65
C GLU A 14 4.71 15.34 -10.74
N HIS A 15 3.96 14.36 -10.21
CA HIS A 15 2.50 14.30 -10.34
C HIS A 15 1.73 14.71 -9.07
N HIS A 16 2.40 14.81 -7.93
CA HIS A 16 1.78 15.12 -6.64
C HIS A 16 2.48 16.29 -5.96
N GLN A 17 1.68 17.13 -5.29
CA GLN A 17 2.19 18.15 -4.38
C GLN A 17 1.91 17.70 -2.96
N TRP A 18 2.97 17.44 -2.20
CA TRP A 18 2.86 16.94 -0.85
C TRP A 18 2.65 18.08 0.18
N PRO A 19 1.91 17.84 1.27
CA PRO A 19 1.18 16.60 1.57
C PRO A 19 -0.10 16.46 0.74
N CYS A 20 -0.43 15.23 0.33
CA CYS A 20 -1.67 14.96 -0.39
C CYS A 20 -2.29 13.61 0.03
N PRO A 21 -3.61 13.43 -0.15
CA PRO A 21 -4.21 12.11 -0.02
C PRO A 21 -3.61 11.17 -1.07
N TYR A 22 -3.30 9.95 -0.64
CA TYR A 22 -2.80 8.89 -1.52
C TYR A 22 -3.59 7.61 -1.24
N MET A 23 -4.04 6.97 -2.33
CA MET A 23 -4.81 5.73 -2.26
C MET A 23 -3.91 4.55 -2.63
N PHE A 24 -3.70 3.65 -1.68
CA PHE A 24 -3.04 2.38 -1.90
C PHE A 24 -4.06 1.30 -2.19
N LYS A 25 -3.72 0.41 -3.13
CA LYS A 25 -4.49 -0.80 -3.39
C LYS A 25 -3.60 -2.01 -3.25
N PHE A 26 -3.98 -2.89 -2.33
CA PHE A 26 -3.29 -4.15 -2.08
C PHE A 26 -4.23 -5.32 -2.33
N ILE A 27 -3.67 -6.43 -2.80
CA ILE A 27 -4.31 -7.73 -2.84
C ILE A 27 -3.61 -8.60 -1.81
N VAL A 28 -4.30 -8.88 -0.71
CA VAL A 28 -3.75 -9.60 0.44
C VAL A 28 -4.33 -11.02 0.45
N PRO A 29 -3.54 -12.09 0.63
CA PRO A 29 -4.09 -13.41 0.93
C PRO A 29 -5.03 -13.32 2.14
N THR A 30 -6.24 -13.86 2.06
CA THR A 30 -7.26 -13.65 3.11
C THR A 30 -6.78 -14.14 4.47
N GLU A 31 -5.98 -15.21 4.52
CA GLU A 31 -5.35 -15.73 5.74
C GLU A 31 -4.32 -14.76 6.38
N LYS A 32 -3.81 -13.79 5.62
CA LYS A 32 -2.83 -12.77 6.03
C LYS A 32 -3.46 -11.39 6.26
N LEU A 33 -4.79 -11.28 6.15
CA LEU A 33 -5.48 -10.01 6.33
C LEU A 33 -5.27 -9.42 7.73
N ASN A 34 -5.19 -10.27 8.77
CA ASN A 34 -4.95 -9.79 10.13
C ASN A 34 -3.52 -9.26 10.33
N ASP A 35 -2.53 -9.88 9.67
CA ASP A 35 -1.15 -9.40 9.65
C ASP A 35 -1.11 -8.00 9.00
N PHE A 36 -1.83 -7.81 7.89
CA PHE A 36 -1.95 -6.49 7.24
C PHE A 36 -2.57 -5.43 8.15
N LYS A 37 -3.69 -5.74 8.82
CA LYS A 37 -4.33 -4.82 9.76
C LYS A 37 -3.42 -4.46 10.93
N THR A 38 -2.58 -5.39 11.38
CA THR A 38 -1.62 -5.14 12.47
C THR A 38 -0.51 -4.18 12.04
N LEU A 39 -0.13 -4.17 10.75
CA LEU A 39 0.83 -3.20 10.22
C LEU A 39 0.24 -1.80 10.08
N PHE A 40 -1.07 -1.68 9.90
CA PHE A 40 -1.77 -0.41 9.68
C PHE A 40 -2.99 -0.29 10.62
N PRO A 41 -2.78 -0.23 11.95
CA PRO A 41 -3.86 -0.30 12.93
C PRO A 41 -4.74 0.95 13.00
N ASP A 42 -4.17 2.11 12.67
CA ASP A 42 -4.83 3.42 12.74
C ASP A 42 -5.40 3.88 11.39
N GLU A 43 -5.23 3.10 10.32
CA GLU A 43 -5.64 3.47 8.96
C GLU A 43 -7.06 2.97 8.65
N GLU A 44 -7.82 3.76 7.91
CA GLU A 44 -9.13 3.33 7.41
C GLU A 44 -8.95 2.42 6.19
N LEU A 45 -9.43 1.17 6.32
CA LEU A 45 -9.27 0.13 5.30
C LEU A 45 -10.61 -0.28 4.71
N ALA A 46 -10.80 -0.07 3.42
CA ALA A 46 -11.92 -0.65 2.68
C ALA A 46 -11.54 -2.06 2.19
N LEU A 47 -12.29 -3.06 2.64
CA LEU A 47 -12.02 -4.47 2.38
C LEU A 47 -13.04 -5.04 1.39
N ARG A 48 -12.55 -5.78 0.40
CA ARG A 48 -13.40 -6.51 -0.54
C ARG A 48 -12.84 -7.90 -0.80
N GLU A 49 -13.56 -8.91 -0.32
CA GLU A 49 -13.19 -10.30 -0.59
C GLU A 49 -13.31 -10.62 -2.09
N SER A 50 -12.34 -11.38 -2.58
CA SER A 50 -12.36 -11.91 -3.94
C SER A 50 -13.45 -12.98 -4.10
N ARG A 51 -13.87 -13.22 -5.35
CA ARG A 51 -14.91 -14.22 -5.68
C ARG A 51 -14.61 -15.63 -5.13
N THR A 52 -13.34 -16.00 -5.01
CA THR A 52 -12.90 -17.33 -4.54
C THR A 52 -12.55 -17.36 -3.05
N GLY A 53 -12.60 -16.22 -2.35
CA GLY A 53 -12.22 -16.10 -0.94
C GLY A 53 -10.72 -16.20 -0.66
N LYS A 54 -9.88 -16.52 -1.66
CA LYS A 54 -8.42 -16.68 -1.49
C LYS A 54 -7.71 -15.37 -1.16
N TYR A 55 -8.22 -14.27 -1.71
CA TYR A 55 -7.66 -12.94 -1.53
C TYR A 55 -8.70 -11.94 -1.07
N THR A 56 -8.24 -10.91 -0.38
CA THR A 56 -8.99 -9.71 -0.03
C THR A 56 -8.31 -8.50 -0.66
N SER A 57 -9.05 -7.74 -1.45
CA SER A 57 -8.60 -6.43 -1.91
C SER A 57 -8.72 -5.45 -0.74
N VAL A 58 -7.65 -4.72 -0.46
CA VAL A 58 -7.58 -3.71 0.57
C VAL A 58 -7.28 -2.38 -0.10
N THR A 59 -8.17 -1.41 0.09
CA THR A 59 -7.92 -0.02 -0.28
C THR A 59 -7.66 0.76 1.00
N MET A 60 -6.52 1.46 1.05
CA MET A 60 -6.12 2.32 2.16
C MET A 60 -5.93 3.73 1.61
N GLU A 61 -6.62 4.71 2.19
CA GLU A 61 -6.48 6.11 1.82
C GLU A 61 -5.91 6.88 3.00
N THR A 62 -4.75 7.50 2.81
CA THR A 62 -4.09 8.25 3.88
C THR A 62 -3.31 9.42 3.32
N THR A 63 -3.07 10.43 4.15
CA THR A 63 -2.33 11.63 3.73
C THR A 63 -0.84 11.36 3.82
N MET A 64 -0.15 11.44 2.69
CA MET A 64 1.28 11.23 2.60
C MET A 64 2.03 12.56 2.53
N CYS A 65 3.18 12.61 3.18
CA CYS A 65 4.02 13.82 3.27
C CYS A 65 5.13 13.86 2.21
N SER A 66 5.44 12.74 1.57
CA SER A 66 6.45 12.64 0.52
C SER A 66 6.34 11.33 -0.26
N SER A 67 6.96 11.29 -1.45
CA SER A 67 7.14 10.05 -2.22
C SER A 67 7.89 8.97 -1.44
N GLN A 68 8.82 9.36 -0.56
CA GLN A 68 9.53 8.43 0.31
C GLN A 68 8.59 7.77 1.33
N SER A 69 7.68 8.53 1.94
CA SER A 69 6.66 7.97 2.85
C SER A 69 5.72 6.99 2.15
N VAL A 70 5.40 7.23 0.87
CA VAL A 70 4.65 6.28 0.03
C VAL A 70 5.44 4.98 -0.15
N MET A 71 6.74 5.07 -0.43
CA MET A 71 7.60 3.90 -0.56
C MET A 71 7.72 3.09 0.73
N GLU A 72 7.85 3.76 1.88
CA GLU A 72 7.90 3.10 3.18
C GLU A 72 6.64 2.27 3.45
N VAL A 73 5.47 2.73 3.01
CA VAL A 73 4.22 1.97 3.09
C VAL A 73 4.27 0.73 2.19
N TYR A 74 4.73 0.86 0.95
CA TYR A 74 4.88 -0.30 0.05
C TYR A 74 5.89 -1.32 0.59
N GLU A 75 7.02 -0.87 1.12
CA GLU A 75 8.05 -1.72 1.73
C GLU A 75 7.53 -2.41 2.99
N LYS A 76 6.77 -1.71 3.83
CA LYS A 76 6.12 -2.28 5.02
C LYS A 76 5.12 -3.35 4.62
N ALA A 77 4.26 -3.07 3.64
CA ALA A 77 3.26 -4.01 3.15
C ALA A 77 3.93 -5.26 2.52
N ALA A 78 5.02 -5.09 1.78
CA ALA A 78 5.77 -6.17 1.13
C ALA A 78 6.36 -7.21 2.09
N GLN A 79 6.42 -6.93 3.40
CA GLN A 79 6.79 -7.92 4.42
C GLN A 79 5.77 -9.05 4.55
N ILE A 80 4.53 -8.87 4.06
CA ILE A 80 3.48 -9.88 4.08
C ILE A 80 3.67 -10.85 2.91
N PRO A 81 3.92 -12.15 3.16
CA PRO A 81 4.10 -13.11 2.10
C PRO A 81 2.87 -13.23 1.20
N GLY A 82 3.06 -13.13 -0.12
CA GLY A 82 2.00 -13.27 -1.12
C GLY A 82 1.13 -12.03 -1.32
N ILE A 83 1.48 -10.89 -0.72
CA ILE A 83 0.83 -9.61 -1.03
C ILE A 83 1.21 -9.12 -2.43
N MET A 84 0.28 -8.43 -3.08
CA MET A 84 0.52 -7.69 -4.32
C MET A 84 0.01 -6.26 -4.18
N SER A 85 0.70 -5.30 -4.76
CA SER A 85 0.27 -3.90 -4.89
C SER A 85 -0.16 -3.59 -6.32
N LEU A 86 -1.18 -2.73 -6.47
CA LEU A 86 -1.72 -2.26 -7.75
C LEU A 86 -1.37 -0.80 -8.03
#